data_AF-A0A226N4S9-F1
#
_entry.id   AF-A0A226N4S9-F1
#
_cell.length_a   1.000
_cell.length_b   1.000
_cell.length_c   1.000
_cell.angle_alpha   90.00
_cell.angle_beta   90.00
_cell.angle_gamma   90.00
#
_symmetry.space_group_name_H-M   'P 1'
#
loop_
_entity.id
_entity.type
_entity.pdbx_description
1 polymer ?
#
loop_
_entity_poly.entity_id
_entity_poly.type
_entity_poly.pdbx_seq_one_letter_code
_entity_poly.pdbx_strand_id
1 'polypeptide(L)'
;MFPFCSELLQFITSGPVVAMEILRDDAVCKWKALLGPANSAVAQTDEPDSIRANFGHDGIRNAAHGPDSVASAAQELELFFPSSGGRGPVNSAKFTNCTCCIIKPHAVNEGKQYE
;
A
#
# COMPACT_ATOMS: atom_id res chain seq x y z
N MET A 1 1.41 -25.30 -9.00
CA MET A 1 0.90 -24.02 -8.45
C MET A 1 1.89 -23.59 -7.39
N PHE A 2 2.56 -22.44 -7.55
CA PHE A 2 3.67 -22.03 -6.69
C PHE A 2 3.20 -21.90 -5.22
N PRO A 3 3.81 -22.62 -4.26
CA PRO A 3 3.33 -22.68 -2.87
C PRO A 3 3.24 -21.31 -2.18
N PHE A 4 4.14 -20.39 -2.52
CA PHE A 4 4.12 -19.00 -2.04
C PHE A 4 2.87 -18.20 -2.44
N CYS A 5 2.27 -18.52 -3.59
CA CYS A 5 1.09 -17.80 -4.06
C CYS A 5 -0.12 -18.07 -3.16
N SER A 6 -0.25 -19.29 -2.61
CA SER A 6 -1.40 -19.65 -1.78
C SER A 6 -1.38 -18.94 -0.43
N GLU A 7 -0.23 -18.91 0.24
CA GLU A 7 -0.10 -18.26 1.55
C GLU A 7 -0.25 -16.74 1.43
N LEU A 8 0.36 -16.14 0.41
CA LEU A 8 0.20 -14.71 0.12
C LEU A 8 -1.26 -14.36 -0.16
N LEU A 9 -1.95 -15.13 -1.01
CA LEU A 9 -3.36 -14.89 -1.33
C LEU A 9 -4.24 -15.01 -0.08
N GLN A 10 -4.00 -16.03 0.76
CA GLN A 10 -4.72 -16.17 2.04
C GLN A 10 -4.49 -14.95 2.93
N PHE A 11 -3.25 -14.45 3.01
CA PHE A 11 -2.95 -13.30 3.84
C PHE A 11 -3.61 -12.01 3.32
N ILE A 12 -3.41 -11.65 2.05
CA ILE A 12 -3.95 -10.39 1.50
C ILE A 12 -5.49 -10.36 1.44
N THR A 13 -6.14 -11.53 1.46
CA THR A 13 -7.61 -11.64 1.49
C THR A 13 -8.19 -11.91 2.89
N SER A 14 -7.35 -12.03 3.92
CA SER A 14 -7.78 -12.34 5.29
C SER A 14 -8.48 -11.17 6.00
N GLY A 15 -8.38 -9.95 5.46
CA GLY A 15 -8.96 -8.75 6.06
C GLY A 15 -9.02 -7.56 5.08
N PRO A 16 -9.55 -6.41 5.54
CA PRO A 16 -9.59 -5.21 4.72
C PRO A 16 -8.19 -4.64 4.48
N VAL A 17 -7.99 -4.07 3.28
CA VAL A 17 -6.76 -3.37 2.90
C VAL A 17 -7.06 -1.92 2.56
N VAL A 18 -6.04 -1.07 2.67
CA VAL A 18 -6.09 0.32 2.19
C VAL A 18 -5.32 0.39 0.88
N ALA A 19 -6.00 0.72 -0.22
CA ALA A 19 -5.38 1.01 -1.51
C ALA A 19 -5.19 2.53 -1.66
N MET A 20 -4.02 2.96 -2.15
CA MET A 20 -3.68 4.37 -2.33
C MET A 20 -3.03 4.59 -3.69
N GLU A 21 -3.43 5.65 -4.38
CA GLU A 21 -2.70 6.20 -5.52
C GLU A 21 -1.79 7.33 -5.01
N ILE A 22 -0.48 7.19 -5.22
CA ILE A 22 0.52 8.15 -4.74
C ILE A 22 1.12 8.87 -5.95
N LEU A 23 0.94 10.20 -6.01
CA LEU A 23 1.47 11.03 -7.09
C LEU A 23 2.71 11.80 -6.63
N ARG A 24 3.80 11.63 -7.38
CA ARG A 24 5.07 12.35 -7.23
C ARG A 24 5.93 12.12 -8.48
N ASP A 25 6.87 13.02 -8.73
CA ASP A 25 8.02 12.70 -9.57
C ASP A 25 8.76 11.48 -9.00
N ASP A 26 9.07 10.51 -9.87
CA ASP A 26 9.66 9.22 -9.52
C ASP A 26 8.91 8.45 -8.42
N ALA A 27 7.57 8.57 -8.37
CA ALA A 27 6.74 8.00 -7.30
C ALA A 27 7.05 6.53 -7.00
N VAL A 28 7.18 5.68 -8.02
CA VAL A 28 7.49 4.25 -7.84
C VAL A 28 8.83 4.06 -7.11
N CYS A 29 9.88 4.75 -7.57
CA CYS A 29 11.21 4.66 -6.96
C CYS A 29 11.21 5.22 -5.53
N LYS A 30 10.58 6.37 -5.31
CA LYS A 30 10.50 7.00 -3.99
C LYS A 30 9.68 6.16 -3.00
N TRP A 31 8.59 5.57 -3.45
CA TRP A 31 7.79 4.66 -2.63
C TRP A 31 8.58 3.39 -2.28
N LYS A 32 9.28 2.77 -3.24
CA LYS A 32 10.13 1.60 -2.98
C LYS A 32 11.25 1.91 -1.98
N ALA A 33 11.86 3.09 -2.07
CA ALA A 33 12.86 3.53 -1.10
C ALA A 33 12.26 3.67 0.31
N LEU A 34 11.07 4.24 0.45
CA LEU A 34 10.38 4.33 1.75
C LEU A 34 9.95 2.96 2.30
N LEU A 35 9.57 2.03 1.41
CA LEU A 35 9.20 0.67 1.81
C LEU A 35 10.39 -0.10 2.37
N GLY A 36 11.57 0.02 1.76
CA GLY A 36 12.73 -0.82 2.08
C GLY A 36 12.61 -2.26 1.54
N PRO A 37 13.58 -3.14 1.89
CA PRO A 37 13.62 -4.53 1.45
C PRO A 37 12.31 -5.30 1.71
N ALA A 38 11.91 -6.18 0.79
CA ALA A 38 10.63 -6.92 0.89
C ALA A 38 10.54 -7.84 2.11
N ASN A 39 11.66 -8.36 2.59
CA ASN A 39 11.73 -9.10 3.84
C ASN A 39 11.99 -8.14 4.99
N SER A 40 11.04 -8.06 5.93
CA SER A 40 11.09 -7.15 7.07
C SER A 40 12.33 -7.35 7.96
N ALA A 41 12.82 -8.59 8.10
CA ALA A 41 14.04 -8.87 8.87
C ALA A 41 15.30 -8.29 8.20
N VAL A 42 15.34 -8.27 6.87
CA VAL A 42 16.42 -7.62 6.09
C VAL A 42 16.25 -6.09 6.14
N ALA A 43 15.00 -5.60 6.08
CA ALA A 43 14.74 -4.18 6.21
C ALA A 43 15.22 -3.63 7.56
N GLN A 44 15.02 -4.37 8.66
CA GLN A 44 15.49 -3.98 9.99
C GLN A 44 17.01 -3.81 10.09
N THR A 45 17.79 -4.55 9.29
CA THR A 45 19.25 -4.44 9.28
C THR A 45 19.75 -3.41 8.30
N ASP A 46 19.19 -3.37 7.09
CA ASP A 46 19.75 -2.62 5.97
C ASP A 46 19.17 -1.20 5.89
N GLU A 47 17.90 -1.03 6.25
CA GLU A 47 17.13 0.21 6.11
C GLU A 47 16.19 0.39 7.33
N PRO A 48 16.72 0.60 8.54
CA PRO A 48 15.96 0.53 9.80
C PRO A 48 14.83 1.56 9.92
N ASP A 49 14.93 2.67 9.19
CA ASP A 49 13.90 3.73 9.17
C ASP A 49 12.79 3.46 8.13
N SER A 50 12.89 2.38 7.35
CA SER A 50 11.88 2.03 6.34
C SER A 50 10.56 1.56 6.95
N ILE A 51 9.47 1.64 6.17
CA ILE A 51 8.14 1.18 6.59
C ILE A 51 8.18 -0.32 6.96
N ARG A 52 8.87 -1.13 6.17
CA ARG A 52 8.95 -2.59 6.40
C ARG A 52 9.78 -2.94 7.62
N ALA A 53 10.82 -2.16 7.93
CA ALA A 53 11.58 -2.35 9.16
C ALA A 53 10.73 -2.09 10.41
N ASN A 54 9.98 -0.98 10.38
CA ASN A 54 9.24 -0.48 11.54
C ASN A 54 7.91 -1.21 11.79
N PHE A 55 7.23 -1.66 10.73
CA PHE A 55 5.85 -2.18 10.83
C PHE A 55 5.69 -3.60 10.27
N GLY A 56 6.70 -4.11 9.56
CA GLY A 56 6.68 -5.45 8.99
C GLY A 56 7.10 -6.53 9.99
N HIS A 57 6.70 -7.77 9.72
CA HIS A 57 6.98 -8.95 10.53
C HIS A 57 7.86 -9.97 9.80
N ASP A 58 7.50 -10.31 8.56
CA ASP A 58 8.24 -11.28 7.74
C ASP A 58 8.17 -10.89 6.24
N GLY A 59 8.48 -11.81 5.33
CA GLY A 59 8.43 -11.56 3.88
C GLY A 59 7.03 -11.51 3.27
N ILE A 60 6.02 -12.06 3.95
CA ILE A 60 4.61 -12.05 3.51
C ILE A 60 3.85 -10.92 4.24
N ARG A 61 4.05 -10.81 5.55
CA ARG A 61 3.47 -9.81 6.45
C ARG A 61 4.41 -8.63 6.57
N ASN A 62 4.60 -7.89 5.48
CA ASN A 62 5.58 -6.81 5.39
C ASN A 62 4.95 -5.41 5.47
N ALA A 63 3.78 -5.26 6.07
CA ALA A 63 3.04 -4.00 6.28
C ALA A 63 2.54 -3.26 5.02
N ALA A 64 3.33 -3.15 3.95
CA ALA A 64 2.99 -2.37 2.77
C ALA A 64 3.57 -2.95 1.46
N HIS A 65 2.76 -2.82 0.41
CA HIS A 65 3.06 -3.24 -0.96
C HIS A 65 3.35 -2.03 -1.85
N GLY A 66 4.11 -2.26 -2.91
CA GLY A 66 4.37 -1.27 -3.95
C GLY A 66 4.75 -1.93 -5.27
N PRO A 67 4.40 -1.31 -6.41
CA PRO A 67 4.69 -1.86 -7.72
C PRO A 67 6.20 -1.85 -8.00
N ASP A 68 6.69 -2.83 -8.76
CA ASP A 68 8.10 -2.91 -9.14
C ASP A 68 8.50 -1.97 -10.28
N SER A 69 7.53 -1.52 -11.07
CA SER A 69 7.73 -0.66 -12.24
C SER A 69 6.53 0.25 -12.49
N VAL A 70 6.70 1.25 -13.34
CA VAL A 70 5.58 2.10 -13.80
C VAL A 70 4.51 1.28 -14.54
N ALA A 71 4.93 0.27 -15.30
CA ALA A 71 4.01 -0.59 -16.02
C ALA A 71 3.17 -1.48 -15.09
N SER A 72 3.76 -2.02 -14.02
CA SER A 72 3.00 -2.77 -13.01
C SER A 72 2.13 -1.84 -12.18
N ALA A 73 2.60 -0.63 -11.86
CA ALA A 73 1.80 0.39 -11.19
C ALA A 73 0.52 0.71 -11.97
N ALA A 74 0.60 0.90 -13.30
CA ALA A 74 -0.56 1.15 -14.14
C ALA A 74 -1.56 -0.01 -14.14
N GLN A 75 -1.09 -1.26 -14.18
CA GLN A 75 -1.95 -2.44 -14.12
C GLN A 75 -2.64 -2.59 -12.76
N GLU A 76 -1.91 -2.38 -11.68
CA GLU A 76 -2.43 -2.43 -10.31
C GLU A 76 -3.44 -1.29 -10.05
N LEU A 77 -3.17 -0.08 -10.56
CA LEU A 77 -4.11 1.04 -10.46
C LEU A 77 -5.41 0.76 -11.22
N GLU A 78 -5.35 0.24 -12.45
CA GLU A 78 -6.59 -0.10 -13.19
C GLU A 78 -7.36 -1.25 -12.51
N LEU A 79 -6.67 -2.15 -11.79
CA LEU A 79 -7.32 -3.19 -10.98
C LEU A 79 -8.11 -2.59 -9.81
N PHE A 80 -7.51 -1.69 -9.02
CA PHE A 80 -8.13 -1.11 -7.82
C PHE A 80 -9.05 0.07 -8.11
N PHE A 81 -8.71 0.89 -9.10
CA PHE A 81 -9.37 2.13 -9.49
C PHE A 81 -9.61 2.19 -11.01
N PRO A 82 -10.54 1.37 -11.55
CA PRO A 82 -10.74 1.28 -13.00
C PRO A 82 -11.17 2.62 -13.60
N SER A 83 -10.42 3.09 -14.60
CA SER A 83 -10.70 4.36 -15.30
C SER A 83 -11.92 4.29 -16.22
N SER A 84 -12.24 3.09 -16.70
CA SER A 84 -13.25 2.82 -17.73
C SER A 84 -14.64 2.45 -17.20
N GLY A 85 -14.92 2.73 -15.92
CA GLY A 85 -16.21 2.41 -15.29
C GLY A 85 -16.38 0.92 -14.92
N GLY A 86 -15.29 0.15 -14.95
CA GLY A 86 -15.24 -1.19 -14.37
C GLY A 86 -15.46 -1.16 -12.84
N ARG A 87 -15.84 -2.30 -12.27
CA ARG A 87 -15.88 -2.46 -10.81
C ARG A 87 -14.55 -3.00 -10.32
N GLY A 88 -13.86 -2.22 -9.49
CA GLY A 88 -12.72 -2.71 -8.71
C GLY A 88 -13.15 -3.70 -7.62
N PRO A 89 -12.24 -4.08 -6.71
CA PRO A 89 -12.56 -4.94 -5.57
C PRO A 89 -13.70 -4.39 -4.71
N VAL A 90 -14.42 -5.30 -4.04
CA VAL A 90 -15.54 -4.92 -3.17
C VAL A 90 -15.04 -4.02 -2.03
N ASN A 91 -15.65 -2.85 -1.88
CA ASN A 91 -15.33 -1.91 -0.79
C ASN A 91 -15.83 -2.48 0.56
N SER A 92 -15.08 -2.24 1.63
CA SER A 92 -15.44 -2.65 3.00
C SER A 92 -16.59 -1.81 3.62
N ALA A 93 -16.96 -0.69 3.01
CA ALA A 93 -18.04 0.17 3.45
C ALA A 93 -19.40 -0.55 3.37
N LYS A 94 -20.02 -0.74 4.53
CA LYS A 94 -21.36 -1.35 4.64
C LYS A 94 -22.51 -0.36 4.43
N PHE A 95 -22.19 0.93 4.28
CA PHE A 95 -23.14 2.06 4.16
C PHE A 95 -24.26 2.07 5.21
N THR A 96 -24.02 1.44 6.36
CA THR A 96 -24.93 1.30 7.50
C THR A 96 -24.14 1.58 8.76
N ASN A 97 -24.59 2.54 9.58
CA ASN A 97 -23.86 3.04 10.75
C ASN A 97 -22.42 3.50 10.42
N CYS A 98 -22.20 4.04 9.22
CA CYS A 98 -20.91 4.62 8.81
C CYS A 98 -21.06 6.15 8.72
N THR A 99 -20.00 6.88 9.08
CA THR A 99 -19.86 8.30 8.75
C THR A 99 -18.81 8.48 7.66
N CYS A 100 -18.94 9.52 6.85
CA CYS A 100 -17.95 9.88 5.84
C CYS A 100 -17.03 10.96 6.43
N CYS A 101 -15.72 10.72 6.43
CA CYS A 101 -14.72 11.72 6.77
C CYS A 101 -14.04 12.21 5.49
N ILE A 102 -13.96 13.53 5.33
CA ILE A 102 -13.20 14.17 4.25
C ILE A 102 -11.98 14.84 4.88
N ILE A 103 -10.79 14.31 4.58
CA ILE A 103 -9.53 14.93 4.96
C ILE A 103 -9.26 16.05 3.96
N LYS A 104 -9.41 17.31 4.40
CA LYS A 104 -9.16 18.47 3.54
C LYS A 104 -7.65 18.64 3.31
N PRO A 105 -7.21 19.10 2.12
CA PRO A 105 -5.77 19.29 1.84
C PRO A 105 -5.01 20.15 2.87
N HIS A 106 -5.65 21.15 3.48
CA HIS A 106 -5.02 21.99 4.51
C HIS A 106 -4.63 21.20 5.77
N ALA A 107 -5.43 20.19 6.16
CA ALA A 107 -5.12 19.34 7.31
C ALA A 107 -3.85 18.51 7.07
N VAL A 108 -3.52 18.20 5.81
CA VAL A 108 -2.28 17.53 5.43
C VAL A 108 -1.09 18.50 5.42
N ASN A 109 -1.32 19.77 5.06
CA ASN A 109 -0.27 20.79 4.96
C ASN A 109 0.12 21.39 6.32
N GLU A 110 -0.83 21.62 7.22
CA GLU A 110 -0.58 22.16 8.56
C GLU A 110 0.15 21.16 9.47
N GLY A 111 -0.05 19.85 9.25
CA GLY A 111 0.66 18.78 9.95
C GLY A 111 2.18 18.71 9.65
N LYS A 112 2.68 19.47 8.67
CA LYS A 112 4.10 19.53 8.30
C LYS A 112 4.89 20.63 9.04
N GLN A 113 4.25 21.38 9.95
CA GLN A 113 4.93 22.48 10.67
C GLN A 113 5.77 22.03 11.87
N TYR A 114 5.89 20.73 12.12
CA TYR A 114 6.65 20.16 13.25
C TYR A 114 7.86 19.29 12.83
N GLU A 115 8.33 19.42 11.58
CA GLU A 115 9.63 18.88 11.14
C GLU A 115 10.63 20.01 10.87
#